data_AF-A0A535X8F1-F1
#
_entry.id   AF-A0A535X8F1-F1
#
_cell.length_a   1.000
_cell.length_b   1.000
_cell.length_c   1.000
_cell.angle_alpha   90.00
_cell.angle_beta   90.00
_cell.angle_gamma   90.00
#
_symmetry.space_group_name_H-M   'P 1'
#
loop_
_entity.id
_entity.type
_entity.pdbx_description
1 polymer ?
#
loop_
_entity_poly.entity_id
_entity_poly.type
_entity_poly.pdbx_seq_one_letter_code
_entity_poly.pdbx_strand_id
1 'polypeptide(L)'
;MESGGELAWFRAELLRSILKPRAFARELVREHWGLEGVIAALLAGIGFSIGLDAVVILAKGISPVGFLGRILVEGFLLGIRLDITAAVLAVILFGALRLLRRDVTIDQSFTAVAFALTPLIVTPIAAIPALLDAGLLLVSGLMLGAIVLRVLVGLGLNLRSILPLPFAAVALLVLLVSGSLVLNDQVSRLRMTAYTMAPSLAPRLTAAPAQGKRYDVEGTGSLVVPADWTFSVRGIAGEVAHFETATATLNVVRGRVEPLNTLDRFADDLARGERLGFNAGRDERTIVRIGDALAIADRADGTYERRHIALSQFAIEQGASGFALQFRFFDPPDPDAAFAQAASIAVTVSAR
;
A
#
# COMPACT_ATOMS: atom_id res chain seq x y z
N MET A 1 15.29 -46.87 -9.83
CA MET A 1 14.14 -46.54 -8.94
C MET A 1 13.60 -45.20 -9.41
N GLU A 2 12.71 -45.22 -10.38
CA GLU A 2 11.95 -44.04 -10.84
C GLU A 2 10.56 -44.11 -10.21
N SER A 3 10.22 -43.15 -9.33
CA SER A 3 8.82 -42.87 -8.92
C SER A 3 8.66 -41.59 -8.07
N GLY A 4 9.49 -40.57 -8.30
CA GLY A 4 9.27 -39.23 -7.74
C GLY A 4 8.89 -38.29 -8.87
N GLY A 5 7.58 -38.15 -9.17
CA GLY A 5 7.12 -37.25 -10.24
C GLY A 5 7.58 -35.80 -10.07
N GLU A 6 7.38 -34.97 -11.11
CA GLU A 6 7.81 -33.56 -11.17
C GLU A 6 7.47 -32.75 -9.90
N LEU A 7 6.32 -33.02 -9.27
CA LEU A 7 5.90 -32.40 -8.01
C LEU A 7 6.81 -32.76 -6.81
N ALA A 8 7.26 -34.00 -6.70
CA ALA A 8 8.15 -34.44 -5.62
C ALA A 8 9.55 -33.82 -5.77
N TRP A 9 10.01 -33.72 -7.02
CA TRP A 9 11.23 -33.00 -7.37
C TRP A 9 11.12 -31.51 -7.04
N PHE A 10 10.05 -30.82 -7.47
CA PHE A 10 9.84 -29.41 -7.18
C PHE A 10 9.77 -29.12 -5.68
N ARG A 11 9.08 -29.96 -4.90
CA ARG A 11 9.05 -29.87 -3.43
C ARG A 11 10.43 -30.01 -2.81
N ALA A 12 11.23 -30.96 -3.29
CA ALA A 12 12.60 -31.14 -2.81
C ALA A 12 13.45 -29.89 -3.10
N GLU A 13 13.27 -29.27 -4.26
CA GLU A 13 13.99 -28.07 -4.67
C GLU A 13 13.58 -26.83 -3.85
N LEU A 14 12.28 -26.66 -3.59
CA LEU A 14 11.78 -25.66 -2.65
C LEU A 14 12.40 -25.84 -1.26
N LEU A 15 12.35 -27.06 -0.70
CA LEU A 15 12.94 -27.34 0.61
C LEU A 15 14.46 -27.12 0.62
N ARG A 16 15.15 -27.44 -0.47
CA ARG A 16 16.59 -27.22 -0.63
C ARG A 16 16.93 -25.73 -0.63
N SER A 17 16.18 -24.91 -1.36
CA SER A 17 16.35 -23.46 -1.37
C SER A 17 16.12 -22.83 0.01
N ILE A 18 15.12 -23.32 0.77
CA ILE A 18 14.79 -22.83 2.11
C ILE A 18 15.84 -23.27 3.14
N LEU A 19 16.17 -24.56 3.19
CA LEU A 19 16.99 -25.16 4.26
C LEU A 19 18.51 -25.06 3.97
N LYS A 20 18.93 -25.17 2.70
CA LYS A 20 20.34 -25.27 2.29
C LYS A 20 20.70 -24.29 1.15
N PRO A 21 20.54 -22.96 1.32
CA PRO A 21 20.72 -21.97 0.25
C PRO A 21 22.15 -21.91 -0.28
N ARG A 22 23.16 -22.23 0.53
CA ARG A 22 24.56 -22.31 0.05
C ARG A 22 24.81 -23.47 -0.90
N ALA A 23 24.07 -24.57 -0.76
CA ALA A 23 24.18 -25.71 -1.67
C ALA A 23 23.43 -25.39 -2.96
N PHE A 24 22.19 -24.92 -2.81
CA PHE A 24 21.33 -24.45 -3.90
C PHE A 24 22.03 -23.41 -4.79
N ALA A 25 22.58 -22.33 -4.21
CA ALA A 25 23.25 -21.26 -4.96
C ALA A 25 24.46 -21.75 -5.78
N ARG A 26 25.13 -22.82 -5.34
CA ARG A 26 26.27 -23.41 -6.08
C ARG A 26 25.83 -24.16 -7.34
N GLU A 27 24.62 -24.69 -7.34
CA GLU A 27 24.07 -25.51 -8.43
C GLU A 27 23.22 -24.67 -9.40
N LEU A 28 22.75 -23.51 -8.96
CA LEU A 28 21.99 -22.51 -9.72
C LEU A 28 22.55 -22.17 -11.10
N VAL A 29 23.89 -22.18 -11.27
CA VAL A 29 24.55 -21.86 -12.55
C VAL A 29 24.34 -22.96 -13.60
N ARG A 30 23.89 -24.15 -13.20
CA ARG A 30 23.74 -25.32 -14.07
C ARG A 30 22.28 -25.69 -14.33
N GLU A 31 21.33 -25.08 -13.62
CA GLU A 31 19.92 -25.47 -13.62
C GLU A 31 19.06 -24.31 -14.13
N HIS A 32 18.02 -24.62 -14.91
CA HIS A 32 17.09 -23.67 -15.51
C HIS A 32 15.66 -24.05 -15.14
N TRP A 33 14.95 -23.17 -14.45
CA TRP A 33 13.62 -23.46 -13.90
C TRP A 33 12.66 -22.34 -14.31
N GLY A 34 12.13 -22.44 -15.53
CA GLY A 34 11.26 -21.43 -16.11
C GLY A 34 9.92 -21.33 -15.38
N LEU A 35 9.05 -22.33 -15.54
CA LEU A 35 7.70 -22.33 -14.96
C LEU A 35 7.74 -22.53 -13.45
N GLU A 36 8.67 -23.33 -12.96
CA GLU A 36 8.81 -23.64 -11.54
C GLU A 36 9.29 -22.42 -10.74
N GLY A 37 10.09 -21.55 -11.36
CA GLY A 37 10.43 -20.25 -10.80
C GLY A 37 9.21 -19.36 -10.62
N VAL A 38 8.29 -19.34 -11.59
CA VAL A 38 7.03 -18.57 -11.50
C VAL A 38 6.17 -19.12 -10.36
N ILE A 39 6.00 -20.45 -10.29
CA ILE A 39 5.22 -21.07 -9.20
C ILE A 39 5.86 -20.77 -7.84
N ALA A 40 7.19 -20.81 -7.73
CA ALA A 40 7.91 -20.52 -6.50
C ALA A 40 7.70 -19.08 -6.02
N ALA A 41 7.81 -18.09 -6.91
CA ALA A 41 7.61 -16.68 -6.57
C ALA A 41 6.12 -16.36 -6.31
N LEU A 42 5.18 -16.96 -7.04
CA LEU A 42 3.75 -16.87 -6.77
C LEU A 42 3.42 -17.38 -5.34
N LEU A 43 3.87 -18.59 -5.00
CA LEU A 43 3.66 -19.18 -3.67
C LEU A 43 4.34 -18.36 -2.57
N ALA A 44 5.51 -17.79 -2.84
CA ALA A 44 6.22 -16.91 -1.93
C ALA A 44 5.42 -15.65 -1.62
N GLY A 45 4.83 -15.00 -2.63
CA GLY A 45 4.00 -13.81 -2.44
C GLY A 45 2.69 -14.11 -1.72
N ILE A 46 2.03 -15.22 -2.06
CA ILE A 46 0.82 -15.70 -1.35
C ILE A 46 1.14 -15.95 0.12
N GLY A 47 2.19 -16.73 0.40
CA GLY A 47 2.62 -17.04 1.76
C GLY A 47 2.88 -15.75 2.54
N PHE A 48 3.70 -14.86 1.97
CA PHE A 48 4.07 -13.58 2.60
C PHE A 48 2.86 -12.73 2.97
N SER A 49 1.89 -12.59 2.05
CA SER A 49 0.67 -11.84 2.31
C SER A 49 -0.10 -12.45 3.48
N ILE A 50 -0.37 -13.77 3.42
CA ILE A 50 -1.15 -14.45 4.45
C ILE A 50 -0.49 -14.29 5.83
N GLY A 51 0.83 -14.49 5.91
CA GLY A 51 1.57 -14.37 7.16
C GLY A 51 1.60 -12.94 7.70
N LEU A 52 1.87 -11.96 6.84
CA LEU A 52 1.93 -10.55 7.22
C LEU A 52 0.56 -10.03 7.64
N ASP A 53 -0.47 -10.30 6.84
CA ASP A 53 -1.84 -9.86 7.07
C ASP A 53 -2.35 -10.41 8.41
N ALA A 54 -2.14 -11.70 8.66
CA ALA A 54 -2.51 -12.34 9.92
C ALA A 54 -1.85 -11.65 11.11
N VAL A 55 -0.53 -11.41 11.07
CA VAL A 55 0.19 -10.76 12.18
C VAL A 55 -0.26 -9.32 12.38
N VAL A 56 -0.49 -8.56 11.30
CA VAL A 56 -0.95 -7.16 11.39
C VAL A 56 -2.36 -7.07 11.97
N ILE A 57 -3.26 -7.97 11.55
CA ILE A 57 -4.63 -8.04 12.07
C ILE A 57 -4.62 -8.46 13.56
N LEU A 58 -3.80 -9.43 13.93
CA LEU A 58 -3.64 -9.88 15.32
C LEU A 58 -3.02 -8.81 16.21
N ALA A 59 -2.05 -8.04 15.70
CA ALA A 59 -1.47 -6.90 16.42
C ALA A 59 -2.50 -5.82 16.76
N LYS A 60 -3.63 -5.81 16.04
CA LYS A 60 -4.77 -4.92 16.27
C LYS A 60 -5.84 -5.55 17.18
N GLY A 61 -5.61 -6.75 17.71
CA GLY A 61 -6.55 -7.48 18.58
C GLY A 61 -7.75 -8.06 17.84
N ILE A 62 -7.65 -8.24 16.52
CA ILE A 62 -8.74 -8.74 15.68
C ILE A 62 -8.46 -10.19 15.23
N SER A 63 -9.50 -11.00 15.10
CA SER A 63 -9.40 -12.36 14.55
C SER A 63 -9.25 -12.35 13.02
N PRO A 64 -8.18 -12.94 12.45
CA PRO A 64 -7.98 -13.04 10.99
C PRO A 64 -9.02 -13.90 10.26
N VAL A 65 -9.77 -14.74 10.98
CA VAL A 65 -10.74 -15.67 10.39
C VAL A 65 -11.87 -14.94 9.64
N GLY A 66 -12.29 -13.78 10.15
CA GLY A 66 -13.28 -12.93 9.48
C GLY A 66 -12.80 -12.35 8.13
N PHE A 67 -11.51 -12.50 7.82
CA PHE A 67 -10.85 -11.86 6.68
C PHE A 67 -10.34 -12.87 5.64
N LEU A 68 -10.58 -14.17 5.83
CA LEU A 68 -9.98 -15.25 5.03
C LEU A 68 -10.16 -15.07 3.52
N GLY A 69 -11.38 -14.81 3.06
CA GLY A 69 -11.66 -14.65 1.63
C GLY A 69 -10.85 -13.53 0.99
N ARG A 70 -10.66 -12.42 1.72
CA ARG A 70 -9.88 -11.28 1.24
C ARG A 70 -8.37 -11.53 1.33
N ILE A 71 -7.89 -12.11 2.44
CA ILE A 71 -6.49 -12.49 2.62
C ILE A 71 -6.03 -13.42 1.47
N LEU A 72 -6.89 -14.34 1.02
CA LEU A 72 -6.58 -15.23 -0.10
C LEU A 72 -6.49 -14.48 -1.44
N VAL A 73 -7.43 -13.58 -1.73
CA VAL A 73 -7.44 -12.79 -2.98
C VAL A 73 -6.24 -11.84 -3.02
N GLU A 74 -6.02 -11.08 -1.94
CA GLU A 74 -4.89 -10.14 -1.84
C GLU A 74 -3.55 -10.89 -1.88
N GLY A 75 -3.47 -12.06 -1.24
CA GLY A 75 -2.29 -12.91 -1.32
C GLY A 75 -1.99 -13.39 -2.74
N PHE A 76 -3.02 -13.76 -3.50
CA PHE A 76 -2.85 -14.11 -4.92
C PHE A 76 -2.37 -12.91 -5.75
N LEU A 77 -2.94 -11.72 -5.54
CA LEU A 77 -2.53 -10.50 -6.22
C LEU A 77 -1.08 -10.11 -5.86
N LEU A 78 -0.68 -10.28 -4.60
CA LEU A 78 0.70 -10.06 -4.18
C LEU A 78 1.65 -11.08 -4.82
N GLY A 79 1.25 -12.35 -4.90
CA GLY A 79 1.94 -13.38 -5.67
C GLY A 79 2.24 -12.93 -7.10
N ILE A 80 1.22 -12.49 -7.84
CA ILE A 80 1.36 -11.99 -9.22
C ILE A 80 2.34 -10.80 -9.28
N ARG A 81 2.25 -9.86 -8.35
CA ARG A 81 3.15 -8.70 -8.34
C ARG A 81 4.59 -9.10 -8.03
N LEU A 82 4.79 -10.05 -7.14
CA LEU A 82 6.11 -10.58 -6.82
C LEU A 82 6.73 -11.26 -8.04
N ASP A 83 5.95 -12.04 -8.79
CA ASP A 83 6.37 -12.65 -10.06
C ASP A 83 6.78 -11.60 -11.09
N ILE A 84 5.92 -10.61 -11.33
CA ILE A 84 6.21 -9.51 -12.27
C ILE A 84 7.48 -8.76 -11.84
N THR A 85 7.60 -8.48 -10.53
CA THR A 85 8.77 -7.79 -9.98
C THR A 85 10.03 -8.65 -10.18
N ALA A 86 9.98 -9.93 -9.85
CA ALA A 86 11.09 -10.87 -10.06
C ALA A 86 11.48 -10.96 -11.55
N ALA A 87 10.51 -10.98 -12.46
CA ALA A 87 10.75 -10.98 -13.90
C ALA A 87 11.42 -9.69 -14.39
N VAL A 88 10.93 -8.51 -13.98
CA VAL A 88 11.54 -7.21 -14.32
C VAL A 88 12.98 -7.16 -13.79
N LEU A 89 13.20 -7.60 -12.56
CA LEU A 89 14.52 -7.63 -11.94
C LEU A 89 15.45 -8.61 -12.65
N ALA A 90 14.95 -9.76 -13.08
CA ALA A 90 15.70 -10.72 -13.89
C ALA A 90 16.14 -10.12 -15.23
N VAL A 91 15.28 -9.34 -15.89
CA VAL A 91 15.63 -8.63 -17.15
C VAL A 91 16.73 -7.60 -16.91
N ILE A 92 16.62 -6.79 -15.85
CA ILE A 92 17.64 -5.81 -15.49
C ILE A 92 18.98 -6.51 -15.20
N LEU A 93 18.93 -7.58 -14.41
CA LEU A 93 20.09 -8.40 -14.06
C LEU A 93 20.74 -9.04 -15.28
N PHE A 94 19.93 -9.60 -16.19
CA PHE A 94 20.38 -10.16 -17.46
C PHE A 94 21.04 -9.09 -18.35
N GLY A 95 20.44 -7.90 -18.47
CA GLY A 95 21.02 -6.77 -19.19
C GLY A 95 22.38 -6.36 -18.63
N ALA A 96 22.50 -6.25 -17.30
CA ALA A 96 23.77 -5.95 -16.62
C ALA A 96 24.82 -7.05 -16.85
N LEU A 97 24.44 -8.32 -16.76
CA LEU A 97 25.32 -9.46 -17.02
C LEU A 97 25.83 -9.48 -18.47
N ARG A 98 24.97 -9.15 -19.43
CA ARG A 98 25.34 -9.04 -20.84
C ARG A 98 26.33 -7.91 -21.09
N LEU A 99 26.16 -6.75 -20.43
CA LEU A 99 27.14 -5.65 -20.46
C LEU A 99 28.50 -6.05 -19.90
N LEU A 100 28.51 -6.93 -18.88
CA LEU A 100 29.72 -7.51 -18.29
C LEU A 100 30.29 -8.69 -19.08
N ARG A 101 29.75 -8.99 -20.27
CA ARG A 101 30.15 -10.11 -21.14
C ARG A 101 30.13 -11.47 -20.42
N ARG A 102 29.14 -11.68 -19.57
CA ARG A 102 28.89 -12.95 -18.88
C ARG A 102 27.85 -13.77 -19.64
N ASP A 103 28.15 -15.04 -19.85
CA ASP A 103 27.21 -16.00 -20.46
C ASP A 103 26.25 -16.52 -19.39
N VAL A 104 25.15 -15.79 -19.17
CA VAL A 104 24.06 -16.16 -18.26
C VAL A 104 22.75 -15.97 -19.00
N THR A 105 21.82 -16.91 -18.85
CA THR A 105 20.49 -16.82 -19.47
C THR A 105 19.54 -15.97 -18.63
N ILE A 106 18.49 -15.44 -19.27
CA ILE A 106 17.42 -14.73 -18.54
C ILE A 106 16.73 -15.66 -17.53
N ASP A 107 16.56 -16.93 -17.89
CA ASP A 107 15.94 -17.94 -17.02
C ASP A 107 16.76 -18.21 -15.76
N GLN A 108 18.09 -18.23 -15.87
CA GLN A 108 18.98 -18.32 -14.70
C GLN A 108 18.86 -17.10 -13.81
N SER A 109 18.76 -15.91 -14.41
CA SER A 109 18.58 -14.65 -13.66
C SER A 109 17.24 -14.62 -12.92
N PHE A 110 16.18 -15.09 -13.56
CA PHE A 110 14.86 -15.21 -12.95
C PHE A 110 14.83 -16.25 -11.83
N THR A 111 15.38 -17.44 -12.10
CA THR A 111 15.54 -18.52 -11.14
C THR A 111 16.27 -18.06 -9.87
N ALA A 112 17.36 -17.29 -10.04
CA ALA A 112 18.13 -16.73 -8.93
C ALA A 112 17.28 -15.87 -7.99
N VAL A 113 16.42 -15.04 -8.56
CA VAL A 113 15.55 -14.12 -7.82
C VAL A 113 14.36 -14.88 -7.22
N ALA A 114 13.64 -15.65 -8.03
CA ALA A 114 12.42 -16.35 -7.61
C ALA A 114 12.67 -17.34 -6.47
N PHE A 115 13.71 -18.18 -6.57
CA PHE A 115 14.00 -19.16 -5.52
C PHE A 115 14.62 -18.57 -4.27
N ALA A 116 15.15 -17.35 -4.33
CA ALA A 116 15.57 -16.66 -3.12
C ALA A 116 14.36 -16.20 -2.26
N LEU A 117 13.18 -16.08 -2.87
CA LEU A 117 11.94 -15.66 -2.23
C LEU A 117 11.18 -16.82 -1.58
N THR A 118 11.52 -18.08 -1.86
CA THR A 118 10.82 -19.27 -1.33
C THR A 118 10.74 -19.36 0.20
N PRO A 119 11.66 -18.81 1.02
CA PRO A 119 11.44 -18.76 2.46
C PRO A 119 10.15 -18.01 2.85
N LEU A 120 9.64 -17.11 2.01
CA LEU A 120 8.38 -16.42 2.27
C LEU A 120 7.17 -17.36 2.30
N ILE A 121 7.25 -18.55 1.68
CA ILE A 121 6.18 -19.55 1.69
C ILE A 121 5.84 -19.98 3.13
N VAL A 122 6.82 -19.98 4.04
CA VAL A 122 6.61 -20.42 5.43
C VAL A 122 6.18 -19.30 6.38
N THR A 123 5.97 -18.07 5.89
CA THR A 123 5.51 -16.95 6.73
C THR A 123 4.16 -17.16 7.42
N PRO A 124 3.18 -17.94 6.90
CA PRO A 124 1.98 -18.26 7.67
C PRO A 124 2.29 -18.99 8.99
N ILE A 125 3.38 -19.77 9.04
CA ILE A 125 3.82 -20.45 10.27
C ILE A 125 4.26 -19.44 11.34
N ALA A 126 4.86 -18.32 10.93
CA ALA A 126 5.26 -17.26 11.84
C ALA A 126 4.07 -16.54 12.50
N ALA A 127 2.86 -16.62 11.93
CA ALA A 127 1.65 -16.06 12.52
C ALA A 127 1.04 -16.95 13.62
N ILE A 128 1.38 -18.24 13.67
CA ILE A 128 0.79 -19.21 14.60
C ILE A 128 0.95 -18.82 16.07
N PRO A 129 2.13 -18.39 16.57
CA PRO A 129 2.26 -17.96 17.97
C PRO A 129 1.25 -16.87 18.35
N ALA A 130 1.14 -15.81 17.54
CA ALA A 130 0.18 -14.73 17.77
C ALA A 130 -1.29 -15.16 17.65
N LEU A 131 -1.59 -16.20 16.87
CA LEU A 131 -2.94 -16.80 16.79
C LEU A 131 -3.32 -17.57 18.05
N LEU A 132 -2.34 -18.21 18.70
CA LEU A 132 -2.55 -18.98 19.92
C LEU A 132 -2.67 -18.07 21.15
N ASP A 133 -1.84 -17.02 21.21
CA ASP A 133 -1.82 -16.05 22.29
C ASP A 133 -1.34 -14.69 21.79
N ALA A 134 -2.14 -13.65 22.03
CA ALA A 134 -1.78 -12.26 21.69
C ALA A 134 -0.51 -11.78 22.41
N GLY A 135 -0.17 -12.37 23.57
CA GLY A 135 1.10 -12.12 24.27
C GLY A 135 2.35 -12.56 23.49
N LEU A 136 2.19 -13.41 22.46
CA LEU A 136 3.27 -13.93 21.63
C LEU A 136 3.50 -13.14 20.33
N LEU A 137 2.90 -11.95 20.18
CA LEU A 137 3.11 -11.08 19.02
C LEU A 137 4.59 -10.79 18.75
N LEU A 138 5.39 -10.60 19.81
CA LEU A 138 6.84 -10.41 19.69
C LEU A 138 7.51 -11.62 19.03
N VAL A 139 7.12 -12.83 19.44
CA VAL A 139 7.67 -14.09 18.88
C VAL A 139 7.32 -14.22 17.40
N SER A 140 6.06 -13.94 17.04
CA SER A 140 5.64 -13.90 15.63
C SER A 140 6.42 -12.87 14.81
N GLY A 141 6.63 -11.67 15.36
CA GLY A 141 7.45 -10.63 14.73
C GLY A 141 8.91 -11.06 14.52
N LEU A 142 9.51 -11.70 15.52
CA LEU A 142 10.88 -12.23 15.43
C LEU A 142 10.99 -13.35 14.39
N MET A 143 10.01 -14.25 14.31
CA MET A 143 9.96 -15.30 13.30
C MET A 143 9.83 -14.72 11.88
N LEU A 144 8.96 -13.73 11.67
CA LEU A 144 8.86 -13.01 10.40
C LEU A 144 10.19 -12.32 10.06
N GLY A 145 10.82 -11.65 11.02
CA GLY A 145 12.13 -11.02 10.84
C GLY A 145 13.21 -12.03 10.44
N ALA A 146 13.23 -13.22 11.04
CA ALA A 146 14.15 -14.29 10.68
C ALA A 146 13.91 -14.81 9.25
N ILE A 147 12.66 -14.92 8.81
CA ILE A 147 12.31 -15.31 7.44
C ILE A 147 12.76 -14.24 6.45
N VAL A 148 12.53 -12.96 6.73
CA VAL A 148 13.00 -11.84 5.88
C VAL A 148 14.53 -11.87 5.78
N LEU A 149 15.23 -12.01 6.91
CA LEU A 149 16.69 -12.15 6.92
C LEU A 149 17.14 -13.33 6.08
N ARG A 150 16.40 -14.44 6.10
CA ARG A 150 16.69 -15.63 5.30
C ARG A 150 16.57 -15.36 3.80
N VAL A 151 15.57 -14.62 3.37
CA VAL A 151 15.42 -14.16 1.97
C VAL A 151 16.61 -13.29 1.56
N LEU A 152 17.01 -12.33 2.41
CA LEU A 152 18.15 -11.45 2.12
C LEU A 152 19.46 -12.24 1.95
N VAL A 153 19.69 -13.23 2.82
CA VAL A 153 20.84 -14.14 2.72
C VAL A 153 20.76 -14.99 1.44
N GLY A 154 19.58 -15.52 1.10
CA GLY A 154 19.36 -16.28 -0.13
C GLY A 154 19.65 -15.46 -1.38
N LEU A 155 19.11 -14.24 -1.46
CA LEU A 155 19.35 -13.29 -2.55
C LEU A 155 20.85 -12.99 -2.68
N GLY A 156 21.53 -12.65 -1.59
CA GLY A 156 22.96 -12.38 -1.61
C GLY A 156 23.81 -13.57 -2.08
N LEU A 157 23.44 -14.79 -1.67
CA LEU A 157 24.13 -16.02 -2.09
C LEU A 157 23.86 -16.35 -3.58
N ASN A 158 22.62 -16.24 -4.04
CA ASN A 158 22.23 -16.51 -5.42
C ASN A 158 22.83 -15.48 -6.38
N LEU A 159 22.84 -14.19 -6.01
CA LEU A 159 23.48 -13.15 -6.82
C LEU A 159 24.99 -13.36 -6.90
N ARG A 160 25.64 -13.73 -5.79
CA ARG A 160 27.09 -13.97 -5.77
C ARG A 160 27.52 -15.20 -6.59
N SER A 161 26.62 -16.15 -6.85
CA SER A 161 26.96 -17.30 -7.70
C SER A 161 27.01 -16.95 -9.19
N ILE A 162 26.31 -15.88 -9.61
CA ILE A 162 26.26 -15.42 -11.01
C ILE A 162 27.04 -14.11 -11.24
N LEU A 163 27.23 -13.28 -10.21
CA LEU A 163 27.89 -11.98 -10.28
C LEU A 163 29.15 -11.87 -9.39
N PRO A 164 30.15 -11.09 -9.81
CA PRO A 164 31.20 -10.62 -8.91
C PRO A 164 30.62 -9.80 -7.75
N LEU A 165 31.29 -9.82 -6.59
CA LEU A 165 30.85 -9.16 -5.35
C LEU A 165 30.32 -7.72 -5.51
N PRO A 166 31.01 -6.78 -6.19
CA PRO A 166 30.53 -5.40 -6.30
C PRO A 166 29.20 -5.32 -7.07
N PHE A 167 29.04 -6.11 -8.13
CA PHE A 167 27.81 -6.15 -8.91
C PHE A 167 26.68 -6.87 -8.18
N ALA A 168 26.99 -7.94 -7.42
CA ALA A 168 26.02 -8.60 -6.56
C ALA A 168 25.47 -7.64 -5.48
N ALA A 169 26.33 -6.78 -4.92
CA ALA A 169 25.92 -5.77 -3.95
C ALA A 169 25.00 -4.71 -4.57
N VAL A 170 25.34 -4.20 -5.77
CA VAL A 170 24.49 -3.24 -6.50
C VAL A 170 23.16 -3.87 -6.89
N ALA A 171 23.16 -5.10 -7.41
CA ALA A 171 21.94 -5.82 -7.76
C ALA A 171 21.04 -6.03 -6.54
N LEU A 172 21.62 -6.42 -5.40
CA LEU A 172 20.89 -6.53 -4.14
C LEU A 172 20.28 -5.19 -3.70
N LEU A 173 21.01 -4.09 -3.84
CA LEU A 173 20.50 -2.76 -3.51
C LEU A 173 19.33 -2.35 -4.41
N VAL A 174 19.44 -2.59 -5.72
CA VAL A 174 18.33 -2.36 -6.67
C VAL A 174 17.12 -3.21 -6.29
N LEU A 175 17.33 -4.49 -5.99
CA LEU A 175 16.27 -5.41 -5.54
C LEU A 175 15.57 -4.92 -4.28
N LEU A 176 16.31 -4.40 -3.30
CA LEU A 176 15.76 -3.89 -2.05
C LEU A 176 14.99 -2.59 -2.26
N VAL A 177 15.51 -1.67 -3.08
CA VAL A 177 14.82 -0.42 -3.40
C VAL A 177 13.53 -0.71 -4.15
N SER A 178 13.55 -1.55 -5.18
CA SER A 178 12.35 -1.97 -5.92
C SER A 178 11.35 -2.68 -5.00
N GLY A 179 11.82 -3.59 -4.14
CA GLY A 179 10.98 -4.28 -3.16
C GLY A 179 10.32 -3.32 -2.17
N SER A 180 11.02 -2.29 -1.70
CA SER A 180 10.47 -1.29 -0.77
C SER A 180 9.30 -0.51 -1.37
N LEU A 181 9.34 -0.21 -2.67
CA LEU A 181 8.24 0.46 -3.37
C LEU A 181 6.99 -0.42 -3.44
N VAL A 182 7.16 -1.71 -3.75
CA VAL A 182 6.05 -2.68 -3.81
C VAL A 182 5.47 -2.94 -2.42
N LEU A 183 6.32 -3.03 -1.38
CA LEU A 183 5.90 -3.29 -0.01
C LEU A 183 5.16 -2.09 0.63
N ASN A 184 5.54 -0.86 0.31
CA ASN A 184 4.86 0.33 0.84
C ASN A 184 3.39 0.37 0.39
N ASP A 185 3.15 0.07 -0.89
CA ASP A 185 1.81 -0.06 -1.43
C ASP A 185 0.99 -1.17 -0.74
N GLN A 186 1.61 -2.30 -0.40
CA GLN A 186 0.95 -3.38 0.36
C GLN A 186 0.56 -2.94 1.78
N VAL A 187 1.47 -2.27 2.50
CA VAL A 187 1.19 -1.76 3.85
C VAL A 187 0.05 -0.74 3.84
N SER A 188 0.00 0.14 2.84
CA SER A 188 -1.10 1.09 2.68
C SER A 188 -2.44 0.39 2.49
N ARG A 189 -2.51 -0.60 1.59
CA ARG A 189 -3.73 -1.41 1.34
C ARG A 189 -4.18 -2.18 2.57
N LEU A 190 -3.24 -2.78 3.30
CA LEU A 190 -3.50 -3.50 4.55
C LEU A 190 -4.11 -2.59 5.61
N ARG A 191 -3.54 -1.40 5.78
CA ARG A 191 -4.08 -0.38 6.69
C ARG A 191 -5.49 0.00 6.27
N MET A 192 -5.70 0.26 4.98
CA MET A 192 -7.00 0.64 4.44
C MET A 192 -8.07 -0.42 4.63
N THR A 193 -7.70 -1.69 4.39
CA THR A 193 -8.57 -2.85 4.60
C THR A 193 -8.93 -3.04 6.06
N ALA A 194 -7.93 -2.98 6.94
CA ALA A 194 -8.15 -3.12 8.37
C ALA A 194 -9.04 -1.99 8.92
N TYR A 195 -8.87 -0.77 8.41
CA TYR A 195 -9.72 0.35 8.80
C TYR A 195 -11.13 0.21 8.25
N THR A 196 -11.34 -0.12 6.96
CA THR A 196 -12.68 -0.28 6.38
C THR A 196 -13.54 -1.29 7.12
N MET A 197 -12.95 -2.36 7.64
CA MET A 197 -13.66 -3.40 8.40
C MET A 197 -13.73 -3.13 9.92
N ALA A 198 -12.76 -2.40 10.49
CA ALA A 198 -12.77 -1.94 11.88
C ALA A 198 -12.45 -0.43 11.96
N PRO A 199 -13.42 0.45 11.63
CA PRO A 199 -13.20 1.90 11.56
C PRO A 199 -12.69 2.51 12.85
N SER A 200 -13.01 1.90 13.99
CA SER A 200 -12.56 2.34 15.32
C SER A 200 -11.04 2.35 15.50
N LEU A 201 -10.29 1.58 14.70
CA LEU A 201 -8.83 1.56 14.72
C LEU A 201 -8.19 2.75 14.00
N ALA A 202 -8.93 3.44 13.13
CA ALA A 202 -8.42 4.64 12.48
C ALA A 202 -8.35 5.79 13.50
N PRO A 203 -7.27 6.60 13.48
CA PRO A 203 -7.15 7.73 14.39
C PRO A 203 -8.31 8.69 14.16
N ARG A 204 -8.95 9.13 15.25
CA ARG A 204 -10.03 10.12 15.16
C ARG A 204 -9.45 11.46 14.71
N LEU A 205 -10.08 12.09 13.71
CA LEU A 205 -9.74 13.46 13.33
C LEU A 205 -9.98 14.36 14.55
N THR A 206 -8.89 14.89 15.10
CA THR A 206 -8.93 15.69 16.34
C THR A 206 -8.84 17.16 15.96
N ALA A 207 -9.99 17.83 15.96
CA ALA A 207 -10.10 19.26 15.75
C ALA A 207 -11.26 19.80 16.61
N ALA A 208 -11.14 21.05 17.08
CA ALA A 208 -12.27 21.74 17.67
C ALA A 208 -13.34 21.94 16.58
N PRO A 209 -14.61 21.56 16.79
CA PRO A 209 -15.64 21.73 15.77
C PRO A 209 -15.82 23.20 15.40
N ALA A 210 -15.96 23.49 14.11
CA ALA A 210 -16.26 24.83 13.63
C ALA A 210 -17.58 25.33 14.24
N GLN A 211 -17.63 26.63 14.55
CA GLN A 211 -18.83 27.31 14.98
C GLN A 211 -19.33 28.23 13.88
N GLY A 212 -20.63 28.28 13.66
CA GLY A 212 -21.22 29.14 12.63
C GLY A 212 -22.56 28.63 12.16
N LYS A 213 -22.79 28.75 10.84
CA LYS A 213 -24.06 28.37 10.23
C LYS A 213 -24.04 26.89 9.85
N ARG A 214 -25.13 26.19 10.16
CA ARG A 214 -25.37 24.81 9.76
C ARG A 214 -26.10 24.78 8.42
N TYR A 215 -25.59 23.97 7.50
CA TYR A 215 -26.19 23.72 6.19
C TYR A 215 -26.48 22.23 6.06
N ASP A 216 -27.67 21.89 5.56
CA ASP A 216 -27.98 20.54 5.14
C ASP A 216 -27.57 20.41 3.67
N VAL A 217 -26.56 19.58 3.41
CA VAL A 217 -25.95 19.41 2.10
C VAL A 217 -26.33 18.05 1.53
N GLU A 218 -26.98 18.08 0.37
CA GLU A 218 -27.56 16.90 -0.27
C GLU A 218 -26.52 15.78 -0.43
N GLY A 219 -26.86 14.58 0.05
CA GLY A 219 -26.03 13.38 -0.10
C GLY A 219 -24.74 13.36 0.74
N THR A 220 -24.57 14.30 1.68
CA THR A 220 -23.42 14.31 2.61
C THR A 220 -23.85 14.39 4.09
N GLY A 221 -25.04 14.93 4.35
CA GLY A 221 -25.58 15.14 5.69
C GLY A 221 -25.64 16.62 6.04
N SER A 222 -25.25 16.98 7.26
CA SER A 222 -25.15 18.38 7.66
C SER A 222 -23.70 18.80 7.89
N LEU A 223 -23.40 20.04 7.56
CA LEU A 223 -22.08 20.66 7.62
C LEU A 223 -22.19 22.01 8.34
N VAL A 224 -21.28 22.30 9.27
CA VAL A 224 -21.18 23.62 9.90
C VAL A 224 -19.96 24.33 9.36
N VAL A 225 -20.18 25.54 8.82
CA VAL A 225 -19.10 26.40 8.33
C VAL A 225 -19.06 27.70 9.14
N PRO A 226 -17.87 28.28 9.35
CA PRO A 226 -17.71 29.58 9.98
C PRO A 226 -18.53 30.67 9.30
N ALA A 227 -18.96 31.68 10.08
CA ALA A 227 -19.94 32.67 9.63
C ALA A 227 -19.45 33.58 8.47
N ASP A 228 -18.15 33.68 8.28
CA ASP A 228 -17.47 34.39 7.20
C ASP A 228 -17.50 33.64 5.86
N TRP A 229 -17.83 32.35 5.86
CA TRP A 229 -17.99 31.56 4.64
C TRP A 229 -19.37 31.79 4.03
N THR A 230 -19.40 32.17 2.77
CA THR A 230 -20.63 32.46 2.03
C THR A 230 -20.98 31.30 1.12
N PHE A 231 -22.22 30.81 1.22
CA PHE A 231 -22.74 29.78 0.33
C PHE A 231 -23.01 30.37 -1.06
N SER A 232 -22.57 29.66 -2.10
CA SER A 232 -22.75 30.01 -3.51
C SER A 232 -23.07 28.75 -4.31
N VAL A 233 -23.66 28.91 -5.50
CA VAL A 233 -24.00 27.81 -6.40
C VAL A 233 -23.40 28.10 -7.76
N ARG A 234 -22.45 27.26 -8.20
CA ARG A 234 -21.72 27.47 -9.47
C ARG A 234 -22.17 26.56 -10.61
N GLY A 235 -22.99 25.54 -10.32
CA GLY A 235 -23.50 24.61 -11.32
C GLY A 235 -22.43 23.69 -11.94
N ILE A 236 -21.32 23.45 -11.21
CA ILE A 236 -20.26 22.55 -11.64
C ILE A 236 -20.74 21.10 -11.51
N ALA A 237 -20.50 20.28 -12.53
CA ALA A 237 -20.94 18.89 -12.53
C ALA A 237 -20.33 18.11 -11.34
N GLY A 238 -21.18 17.51 -10.52
CA GLY A 238 -20.78 16.75 -9.32
C GLY A 238 -20.62 17.59 -8.05
N GLU A 239 -20.57 18.92 -8.15
CA GLU A 239 -20.60 19.82 -6.99
C GLU A 239 -22.03 19.91 -6.45
N VAL A 240 -22.19 19.67 -5.15
CA VAL A 240 -23.48 19.75 -4.44
C VAL A 240 -23.57 20.92 -3.47
N ALA A 241 -22.44 21.49 -3.08
CA ALA A 241 -22.38 22.75 -2.35
C ALA A 241 -21.05 23.44 -2.59
N HIS A 242 -21.08 24.77 -2.58
CA HIS A 242 -19.90 25.61 -2.69
C HIS A 242 -19.93 26.70 -1.62
N PHE A 243 -18.80 26.89 -0.94
CA PHE A 243 -18.62 27.96 0.03
C PHE A 243 -17.33 28.72 -0.26
N GLU A 244 -17.36 30.03 -0.09
CA GLU A 244 -16.21 30.88 -0.35
C GLU A 244 -16.04 31.98 0.70
N THR A 245 -14.78 32.37 0.88
CA THR A 245 -14.34 33.59 1.55
C THR A 245 -13.51 34.40 0.56
N ALA A 246 -12.97 35.55 1.00
CA ALA A 246 -12.05 36.33 0.16
C ALA A 246 -10.77 35.55 -0.23
N THR A 247 -10.38 34.54 0.55
CA THR A 247 -9.08 33.86 0.42
C THR A 247 -9.19 32.33 0.48
N ALA A 248 -10.40 31.76 0.45
CA ALA A 248 -10.57 30.30 0.46
C ALA A 248 -11.87 29.86 -0.21
N THR A 249 -11.87 28.64 -0.74
CA THR A 249 -13.05 27.95 -1.25
C THR A 249 -13.17 26.55 -0.65
N LEU A 250 -14.41 26.08 -0.51
CA LEU A 250 -14.78 24.73 -0.12
C LEU A 250 -15.80 24.23 -1.13
N ASN A 251 -15.40 23.24 -1.92
CA ASN A 251 -16.30 22.51 -2.80
C ASN A 251 -16.71 21.21 -2.10
N VAL A 252 -18.01 20.92 -2.08
CA VAL A 252 -18.52 19.61 -1.68
C VAL A 252 -18.88 18.88 -2.95
N VAL A 253 -18.11 17.84 -3.27
CA VAL A 253 -18.23 17.10 -4.54
C VAL A 253 -18.66 15.67 -4.27
N ARG A 254 -19.67 15.19 -4.99
CA ARG A 254 -20.11 13.78 -4.91
C ARG A 254 -19.39 12.93 -5.94
N GLY A 255 -19.06 11.71 -5.52
CA GLY A 255 -18.48 10.67 -6.36
C GLY A 255 -19.30 9.39 -6.29
N ARG A 256 -19.28 8.62 -7.37
CA ARG A 256 -19.76 7.25 -7.36
C ARG A 256 -18.62 6.32 -6.95
N VAL A 257 -18.89 5.41 -6.03
CA VAL A 257 -17.91 4.39 -5.65
C VAL A 257 -18.02 3.24 -6.64
N GLU A 258 -16.92 2.90 -7.30
CA GLU A 258 -16.88 1.75 -8.19
C GLU A 258 -16.67 0.47 -7.36
N PRO A 259 -17.36 -0.63 -7.70
CA PRO A 259 -17.10 -1.92 -7.06
C PRO A 259 -15.63 -2.28 -7.24
N LEU A 260 -14.92 -2.53 -6.14
CA LEU A 260 -13.49 -2.87 -6.06
C LEU A 260 -12.49 -1.69 -5.98
N ASN A 261 -12.93 -0.44 -6.11
CA ASN A 261 -12.03 0.68 -5.82
C ASN A 261 -11.81 0.81 -4.30
N THR A 262 -10.58 1.12 -3.91
CA THR A 262 -10.26 1.49 -2.53
C THR A 262 -10.68 2.93 -2.28
N LEU A 263 -10.95 3.28 -1.04
CA LEU A 263 -11.21 4.67 -0.66
C LEU A 263 -10.01 5.60 -0.96
N ASP A 264 -8.77 5.07 -1.07
CA ASP A 264 -7.62 5.81 -1.64
C ASP A 264 -7.87 6.19 -3.11
N ARG A 265 -8.26 5.21 -3.93
CA ARG A 265 -8.52 5.42 -5.35
C ARG A 265 -9.69 6.38 -5.57
N PHE A 266 -10.73 6.26 -4.73
CA PHE A 266 -11.85 7.19 -4.70
C PHE A 266 -11.42 8.62 -4.38
N ALA A 267 -10.56 8.81 -3.36
CA ALA A 267 -10.01 10.11 -3.02
C ALA A 267 -9.18 10.71 -4.18
N ASP A 268 -8.40 9.88 -4.88
CA ASP A 268 -7.63 10.31 -6.07
C ASP A 268 -8.52 10.73 -7.23
N ASP A 269 -9.62 10.01 -7.47
CA ASP A 269 -10.58 10.35 -8.52
C ASP A 269 -11.25 11.70 -8.27
N LEU A 270 -11.64 11.97 -7.02
CA LEU A 270 -12.21 13.25 -6.64
C LEU A 270 -11.17 14.38 -6.68
N ALA A 271 -9.94 14.12 -6.22
CA ALA A 271 -8.88 15.12 -6.19
C ALA A 271 -8.32 15.49 -7.57
N ARG A 272 -8.55 14.68 -8.61
CA ARG A 272 -7.91 14.85 -9.92
C ARG A 272 -8.13 16.24 -10.51
N GLY A 273 -9.35 16.76 -10.43
CA GLY A 273 -9.69 18.10 -10.93
C GLY A 273 -8.95 19.19 -10.17
N GLU A 274 -8.94 19.10 -8.83
CA GLU A 274 -8.33 20.09 -7.94
C GLU A 274 -6.80 20.12 -8.03
N ARG A 275 -6.17 18.98 -8.33
CA ARG A 275 -4.72 18.82 -8.43
C ARG A 275 -4.17 19.08 -9.84
N LEU A 276 -5.02 19.25 -10.86
CA LEU A 276 -4.55 19.50 -12.22
C LEU A 276 -3.77 20.82 -12.28
N GLY A 277 -2.54 20.80 -12.77
CA GLY A 277 -1.68 22.00 -12.85
C GLY A 277 -1.11 22.48 -11.52
N PHE A 278 -1.42 21.82 -10.40
CA PHE A 278 -0.83 22.10 -9.10
C PHE A 278 0.53 21.43 -8.95
N ASN A 279 1.52 22.18 -8.50
CA ASN A 279 2.86 21.69 -8.19
C ASN A 279 3.08 21.70 -6.67
N ALA A 280 3.00 20.51 -6.06
CA ALA A 280 3.13 20.33 -4.62
C ALA A 280 4.59 20.44 -4.17
N GLY A 281 4.87 21.30 -3.20
CA GLY A 281 6.12 21.28 -2.42
C GLY A 281 6.04 20.34 -1.22
N ARG A 282 4.84 20.15 -0.67
CA ARG A 282 4.48 19.19 0.40
C ARG A 282 3.19 18.48 0.01
N ASP A 283 3.15 17.16 0.15
CA ASP A 283 1.94 16.34 -0.09
C ASP A 283 1.87 15.24 0.97
N GLU A 284 0.82 15.25 1.77
CA GLU A 284 0.59 14.35 2.89
C GLU A 284 -0.80 13.71 2.75
N ARG A 285 -0.84 12.38 2.86
CA ARG A 285 -2.07 11.60 2.92
C ARG A 285 -2.15 10.86 4.25
N THR A 286 -3.30 10.96 4.89
CA THR A 286 -3.59 10.23 6.14
C THR A 286 -4.98 9.61 6.11
N ILE A 287 -5.13 8.46 6.79
CA ILE A 287 -6.44 7.83 7.00
C ILE A 287 -6.92 8.25 8.38
N VAL A 288 -8.09 8.87 8.46
CA VAL A 288 -8.69 9.36 9.71
C VAL A 288 -10.13 8.90 9.83
N ARG A 289 -10.67 9.00 11.04
CA ARG A 289 -12.10 8.79 11.31
C ARG A 289 -12.78 10.12 11.61
N ILE A 290 -13.83 10.42 10.85
CA ILE A 290 -14.73 11.58 11.02
C ILE A 290 -16.09 11.04 11.47
N GLY A 291 -16.45 11.30 12.73
CA GLY A 291 -17.58 10.61 13.35
C GLY A 291 -17.33 9.10 13.42
N ASP A 292 -18.19 8.32 12.75
CA ASP A 292 -18.03 6.87 12.58
C ASP A 292 -17.58 6.47 11.17
N ALA A 293 -17.42 7.43 10.25
CA ALA A 293 -16.99 7.20 8.89
C ALA A 293 -15.46 7.31 8.76
N LEU A 294 -14.89 6.49 7.87
CA LEU A 294 -13.50 6.63 7.47
C LEU A 294 -13.36 7.69 6.40
N ALA A 295 -12.27 8.42 6.47
CA ALA A 295 -11.92 9.44 5.51
C ALA A 295 -10.45 9.37 5.11
N ILE A 296 -10.17 9.67 3.84
CA ILE A 296 -8.83 10.05 3.39
C ILE A 296 -8.70 11.56 3.56
N ALA A 297 -7.75 11.97 4.39
CA ALA A 297 -7.38 13.35 4.62
C ALA A 297 -6.08 13.64 3.87
N ASP A 298 -6.21 14.36 2.75
CA ASP A 298 -5.08 14.87 1.97
C ASP A 298 -4.79 16.32 2.35
N ARG A 299 -3.51 16.65 2.41
CA ARG A 299 -3.00 18.00 2.59
C ARG A 299 -1.87 18.21 1.62
N ALA A 300 -1.97 19.24 0.79
CA ALA A 300 -0.91 19.59 -0.12
C ALA A 300 -0.66 21.09 -0.05
N ASP A 301 0.60 21.47 -0.05
CA ASP A 301 1.04 22.87 -0.05
C ASP A 301 1.99 23.08 -1.23
N GLY A 302 1.78 24.14 -2.00
CA GLY A 302 2.47 24.30 -3.28
C GLY A 302 1.98 25.46 -4.10
N THR A 303 2.16 25.37 -5.42
CA THR A 303 1.84 26.46 -6.33
C THR A 303 0.92 26.02 -7.46
N TYR A 304 0.01 26.91 -7.85
CA TYR A 304 -0.82 26.78 -9.04
C TYR A 304 -0.73 28.11 -9.79
N GLU A 305 -0.36 28.08 -11.07
CA GLU A 305 -0.19 29.29 -11.88
C GLU A 305 0.70 30.36 -11.19
N ARG A 306 1.75 29.92 -10.48
CA ARG A 306 2.70 30.73 -9.67
C ARG A 306 2.12 31.40 -8.42
N ARG A 307 0.87 31.12 -8.07
CA ARG A 307 0.24 31.54 -6.81
C ARG A 307 0.42 30.47 -5.75
N HIS A 308 0.65 30.87 -4.50
CA HIS A 308 0.76 29.92 -3.38
C HIS A 308 -0.63 29.43 -2.99
N ILE A 309 -0.80 28.11 -2.95
CA ILE A 309 -2.08 27.47 -2.64
C ILE A 309 -1.86 26.31 -1.68
N ALA A 310 -2.65 26.28 -0.61
CA ALA A 310 -2.79 25.10 0.24
C ALA A 310 -4.11 24.39 -0.08
N LEU A 311 -4.03 23.10 -0.39
CA LEU A 311 -5.16 22.23 -0.68
C LEU A 311 -5.37 21.28 0.49
N SER A 312 -6.61 21.09 0.90
CA SER A 312 -6.97 20.01 1.82
C SER A 312 -8.21 19.30 1.34
N GLN A 313 -8.19 17.97 1.35
CA GLN A 313 -9.34 17.16 0.95
C GLN A 313 -9.69 16.16 2.05
N PHE A 314 -10.98 16.01 2.33
CA PHE A 314 -11.51 14.91 3.13
C PHE A 314 -12.49 14.10 2.28
N ALA A 315 -12.05 12.95 1.77
CA ALA A 315 -12.89 12.05 0.98
C ALA A 315 -13.50 10.97 1.88
N ILE A 316 -14.82 10.82 1.83
CA ILE A 316 -15.63 9.94 2.68
C ILE A 316 -16.50 9.04 1.79
N GLU A 317 -16.45 7.74 2.03
CA GLU A 317 -17.34 6.76 1.40
C GLU A 317 -18.56 6.46 2.28
N GLN A 318 -19.73 6.36 1.65
CA GLN A 318 -21.02 6.03 2.24
C GLN A 318 -21.75 5.00 1.36
N GLY A 319 -21.45 3.73 1.57
CA GLY A 319 -22.05 2.64 0.79
C GLY A 319 -21.68 2.71 -0.69
N ALA A 320 -22.68 2.84 -1.57
CA ALA A 320 -22.48 2.91 -3.03
C ALA A 320 -22.14 4.30 -3.57
N SER A 321 -22.04 5.32 -2.69
CA SER A 321 -21.69 6.69 -3.06
C SER A 321 -20.71 7.28 -2.05
N GLY A 322 -20.13 8.42 -2.36
CA GLY A 322 -19.31 9.15 -1.41
C GLY A 322 -19.23 10.62 -1.78
N PHE A 323 -18.48 11.37 -1.00
CA PHE A 323 -18.22 12.76 -1.27
C PHE A 323 -16.82 13.16 -0.80
N ALA A 324 -16.34 14.29 -1.31
CA ALA A 324 -15.16 14.95 -0.78
C ALA A 324 -15.49 16.39 -0.38
N LEU A 325 -14.93 16.81 0.75
CA LEU A 325 -14.78 18.22 1.08
C LEU A 325 -13.43 18.68 0.52
N GLN A 326 -13.45 19.58 -0.46
CA GLN A 326 -12.27 20.06 -1.17
C GLN A 326 -12.03 21.52 -0.82
N PHE A 327 -11.02 21.76 0.02
CA PHE A 327 -10.61 23.07 0.45
C PHE A 327 -9.45 23.57 -0.40
N ARG A 328 -9.53 24.84 -0.79
CA ARG A 328 -8.45 25.59 -1.42
C ARG A 328 -8.27 26.90 -0.68
N PHE A 329 -7.07 27.14 -0.17
CA PHE A 329 -6.68 28.38 0.47
C PHE A 329 -5.68 29.12 -0.41
N PHE A 330 -5.93 30.38 -0.68
CA PHE A 330 -5.12 31.21 -1.56
C PHE A 330 -4.18 32.09 -0.75
N ASP A 331 -2.88 31.99 -1.02
CA ASP A 331 -1.80 32.68 -0.32
C ASP A 331 -1.97 32.66 1.22
N PRO A 332 -2.17 31.48 1.83
CA PRO A 332 -2.37 31.41 3.28
C PRO A 332 -1.09 31.87 4.00
N PRO A 333 -1.19 32.75 5.01
CA PRO A 333 -0.04 33.20 5.78
C PRO A 333 0.58 32.05 6.61
N ASP A 334 -0.25 31.07 6.98
CA ASP A 334 0.14 29.84 7.65
C ASP A 334 -0.68 28.66 7.07
N PRO A 335 -0.06 27.76 6.29
CA PRO A 335 -0.72 26.58 5.74
C PRO A 335 -1.25 25.62 6.83
N ASP A 336 -0.57 25.48 7.96
CA ASP A 336 -0.98 24.56 9.00
C ASP A 336 -2.24 25.07 9.73
N ALA A 337 -2.36 26.40 9.92
CA ALA A 337 -3.60 27.03 10.39
C ALA A 337 -4.76 26.83 9.40
N ALA A 338 -4.49 26.94 8.09
CA ALA A 338 -5.49 26.68 7.05
C ALA A 338 -5.96 25.21 7.08
N PHE A 339 -5.04 24.25 7.22
CA PHE A 339 -5.38 22.83 7.39
C PHE A 339 -6.16 22.56 8.68
N ALA A 340 -5.86 23.27 9.77
CA ALA A 340 -6.61 23.18 11.02
C ALA A 340 -8.05 23.70 10.86
N GLN A 341 -8.25 24.80 10.11
CA GLN A 341 -9.60 25.30 9.78
C GLN A 341 -10.37 24.28 8.95
N ALA A 342 -9.76 23.72 7.89
CA ALA A 342 -10.38 22.67 7.09
C ALA A 342 -10.79 21.46 7.95
N ALA A 343 -9.92 21.01 8.86
CA ALA A 343 -10.23 19.93 9.81
C ALA A 343 -11.37 20.30 10.76
N SER A 344 -11.44 21.54 11.26
CA SER A 344 -12.51 22.02 12.15
C SER A 344 -13.88 21.98 11.48
N ILE A 345 -13.95 22.26 10.18
CA ILE A 345 -15.17 22.17 9.37
C ILE A 345 -15.49 20.70 9.12
N ALA A 346 -14.51 19.90 8.70
CA ALA A 346 -14.70 18.49 8.37
C ALA A 346 -15.24 17.66 9.56
N VAL A 347 -14.79 17.92 10.80
CA VAL A 347 -15.30 17.19 11.98
C VAL A 347 -16.77 17.47 12.30
N THR A 348 -17.37 18.51 11.72
CA THR A 348 -18.80 18.85 11.92
C THR A 348 -19.72 18.04 11.02
N VAL A 349 -19.15 17.34 10.02
CA VAL A 349 -19.92 16.49 9.12
C VAL A 349 -20.62 15.40 9.91
N SER A 350 -21.94 15.44 9.89
CA SER A 350 -22.77 14.35 10.37
C SER A 350 -23.23 13.52 9.17
N ALA A 351 -22.41 12.57 8.76
CA ALA A 351 -22.82 11.50 7.85
C ALA A 351 -24.01 10.76 8.48
N ARG A 352 -25.16 10.72 7.82
CA ARG A 352 -26.31 9.91 8.23
C ARG A 352 -26.42 8.66 7.39
#